data_AF-A0A428WZH9-F1
#
_entry.id   AF-A0A428WZH9-F1
#
_cell.length_a   1.000
_cell.length_b   1.000
_cell.length_c   1.000
_cell.angle_alpha   90.00
_cell.angle_beta   90.00
_cell.angle_gamma   90.00
#
_symmetry.space_group_name_H-M   'P 1'
#
loop_
_entity.id
_entity.type
_entity.pdbx_description
1 polymer ?
#
loop_
_entity_poly.entity_id
_entity_poly.type
_entity_poly.pdbx_seq_one_letter_code
_entity_poly.pdbx_strand_id
1 'polypeptide(L)'
;MRLQAGRDRLAERIARRSAGEGPRLPGDRLYGRDVADLARIADRAAADADRLAHTGIGEVVIDTDRLTVDETAVAVRRQIGQ
;
A
#
# COMPACT_ATOMS: atom_id res chain seq x y z
N MET A 1 -12.70 -3.47 7.37
CA MET A 1 -11.28 -3.88 7.41
C MET A 1 -10.48 -2.93 6.53
N ARG A 2 -9.24 -2.60 6.92
CA ARG A 2 -8.29 -1.80 6.13
C ARG A 2 -6.89 -2.42 6.16
N LEU A 3 -6.15 -2.24 5.07
CA LEU A 3 -4.72 -2.59 5.02
C LEU A 3 -3.90 -1.36 5.34
N GLN A 4 -2.85 -1.52 6.13
CA GLN A 4 -1.93 -0.45 6.50
C GLN A 4 -0.49 -0.83 6.12
N ALA A 5 0.28 0.17 5.72
CA ALA A 5 1.71 0.10 5.56
C ALA A 5 2.31 1.45 5.97
N GLY A 6 3.49 1.43 6.58
CA GLY A 6 4.26 2.62 6.89
C GLY A 6 4.73 3.33 5.62
N ARG A 7 4.97 4.64 5.76
CA ARG A 7 5.39 5.53 4.67
C ARG A 7 6.63 5.01 3.92
N ASP A 8 7.62 4.49 4.63
CA ASP A 8 8.85 4.00 4.01
C ASP A 8 8.63 2.71 3.21
N ARG A 9 7.75 1.81 3.68
CA ARG A 9 7.35 0.63 2.92
C ARG A 9 6.52 0.99 1.69
N LEU A 10 5.66 2.01 1.79
CA LEU A 10 4.95 2.54 0.63
C LEU A 10 5.93 3.13 -0.39
N ALA A 11 6.92 3.93 0.05
CA ALA A 11 7.94 4.51 -0.82
C ALA A 11 8.75 3.43 -1.55
N GLU A 12 9.21 2.40 -0.83
CA GLU A 12 9.93 1.26 -1.41
C GLU A 12 9.09 0.55 -2.49
N ARG A 13 7.83 0.21 -2.17
CA ARG A 13 6.93 -0.50 -3.09
C ARG A 13 6.59 0.36 -4.31
N ILE A 14 6.36 1.66 -4.13
CA ILE A 14 6.08 2.60 -5.23
C ILE A 14 7.29 2.73 -6.16
N ALA A 15 8.51 2.83 -5.62
CA ALA A 15 9.73 2.91 -6.41
C ALA A 15 10.00 1.63 -7.22
N ARG A 16 9.77 0.45 -6.61
CA ARG A 16 9.86 -0.83 -7.33
C ARG A 16 8.83 -0.92 -8.45
N ARG A 17 7.60 -0.47 -8.19
CA ARG A 17 6.53 -0.44 -9.19
C ARG A 17 6.85 0.51 -10.35
N SER A 18 7.38 1.70 -10.09
CA SER A 18 7.77 2.66 -11.12
C SER A 18 8.93 2.17 -11.97
N ALA A 19 9.82 1.35 -11.39
CA ALA A 19 10.91 0.66 -12.09
C ALA A 19 10.42 -0.50 -13.00
N GLY A 20 9.13 -0.83 -12.97
CA GLY A 20 8.52 -1.85 -13.82
C GLY A 20 8.40 -3.23 -13.16
N GLU A 21 8.53 -3.31 -11.83
CA GLU A 21 8.29 -4.56 -11.13
C GLU A 21 6.80 -4.92 -11.08
N GLY A 22 6.50 -6.19 -11.34
CA GLY A 22 5.13 -6.72 -11.36
C GLY A 22 4.39 -6.48 -12.69
N PRO A 23 3.11 -6.85 -12.77
CA PRO A 23 2.34 -6.72 -14.00
C PRO A 23 2.08 -5.25 -14.36
N ARG A 24 2.16 -4.89 -15.64
CA ARG A 24 1.70 -3.58 -16.11
C ARG A 24 0.18 -3.53 -16.06
N LEU A 25 -0.35 -2.62 -15.25
CA LEU A 25 -1.79 -2.43 -15.12
C LEU A 25 -2.23 -1.28 -16.03
N PRO A 26 -3.33 -1.41 -16.79
CA PRO A 26 -3.92 -0.29 -17.52
C PRO A 26 -4.17 0.90 -16.57
N GLY A 27 -3.70 2.08 -16.95
CA GLY A 27 -3.82 3.28 -16.13
C GLY A 27 -2.81 3.38 -14.97
N ASP A 28 -1.80 2.51 -14.90
CA ASP A 28 -0.69 2.67 -13.95
C ASP A 28 0.08 3.96 -14.24
N ARG A 29 -0.08 4.94 -13.36
CA ARG A 29 0.55 6.26 -13.47
C ARG A 29 1.92 6.31 -12.80
N LEU A 30 2.41 5.24 -12.17
CA LEU A 30 3.69 5.27 -11.44
C LEU A 30 4.89 5.10 -12.37
N TYR A 31 4.71 4.42 -13.50
CA TYR A 31 5.80 4.10 -14.43
C TYR A 31 6.46 5.37 -15.00
N GLY A 32 7.80 5.40 -14.97
CA GLY A 32 8.60 6.48 -15.55
C GLY A 32 8.54 7.82 -14.82
N ARG A 33 7.91 7.89 -13.63
CA ARG A 33 7.96 9.11 -12.80
C ARG A 33 9.32 9.29 -12.14
N ASP A 34 9.69 10.53 -11.90
CA ASP A 34 10.90 10.88 -11.16
C ASP A 34 10.77 10.57 -9.66
N VAL A 35 11.91 10.56 -8.97
CA VAL A 35 12.01 10.19 -7.55
C VAL A 35 11.24 11.14 -6.63
N ALA A 36 11.19 12.45 -6.95
CA ALA A 36 10.50 13.43 -6.12
C ALA A 36 8.98 13.26 -6.23
N ASP A 37 8.47 12.98 -7.43
CA ASP A 37 7.09 12.59 -7.67
C ASP A 37 6.67 11.35 -6.87
N LEU A 38 7.50 10.30 -6.90
CA LEU A 38 7.24 9.05 -6.19
C LEU A 38 7.23 9.25 -4.66
N ALA A 39 8.14 10.07 -4.13
CA ALA A 39 8.16 10.42 -2.71
C ALA A 39 6.87 11.14 -2.29
N ARG A 40 6.40 12.13 -3.08
CA ARG A 40 5.13 12.83 -2.81
C ARG A 40 3.92 11.90 -2.85
N ILE A 41 3.92 10.92 -3.75
CA ILE A 41 2.86 9.90 -3.81
C ILE A 41 2.89 9.03 -2.53
N ALA A 42 4.06 8.62 -2.07
CA ALA A 42 4.20 7.85 -0.83
C ALA A 42 3.73 8.64 0.41
N ASP A 43 4.12 9.92 0.51
CA ASP A 43 3.67 10.80 1.59
C ASP A 43 2.14 10.95 1.61
N ARG A 44 1.55 11.16 0.43
CA ARG A 44 0.09 11.25 0.29
C ARG A 44 -0.59 9.94 0.67
N ALA A 45 -0.07 8.81 0.22
CA ALA A 45 -0.65 7.50 0.54
C ALA A 45 -0.61 7.20 2.05
N ALA A 46 0.48 7.56 2.73
CA ALA A 46 0.58 7.46 4.19
C ALA A 46 -0.42 8.38 4.90
N ALA A 47 -0.52 9.64 4.48
CA ALA A 47 -1.49 10.59 5.03
C ALA A 47 -2.95 10.14 4.79
N ASP A 48 -3.24 9.52 3.65
CA ASP A 48 -4.57 8.96 3.34
C ASP A 48 -4.90 7.79 4.28
N ALA A 49 -3.93 6.91 4.56
CA ALA A 49 -4.08 5.82 5.51
C ALA A 49 -4.32 6.31 6.95
N ASP A 50 -3.59 7.36 7.36
CA ASP A 50 -3.80 8.00 8.67
C ASP A 50 -5.19 8.64 8.74
N ARG A 51 -5.62 9.36 7.70
CA ARG A 51 -6.98 9.93 7.66
C ARG A 51 -8.05 8.84 7.78
N LEU A 52 -7.88 7.71 7.09
CA LEU A 52 -8.79 6.56 7.24
C LEU A 52 -8.84 6.07 8.69
N ALA A 53 -7.69 5.95 9.35
CA ALA A 53 -7.62 5.52 10.75
C ALA A 53 -8.42 6.46 11.68
N HIS A 54 -8.35 7.78 11.46
CA HIS A 54 -9.07 8.77 12.28
C HIS A 54 -10.58 8.80 12.05
N THR A 55 -11.06 8.30 10.91
CA THR A 55 -12.51 8.25 10.60
C THR A 55 -13.23 7.04 11.22
N GLY A 56 -12.51 6.10 11.84
CA GLY A 56 -13.08 4.84 12.33
C GLY A 56 -13.51 3.88 11.22
N ILE A 57 -13.24 4.20 9.95
CA ILE A 57 -13.50 3.31 8.81
C ILE A 57 -12.51 2.14 8.86
N GLY A 58 -13.06 0.93 8.96
CA GLY A 58 -12.26 -0.29 9.00
C GLY A 58 -11.67 -0.58 10.37
N GLU A 59 -12.55 -0.94 11.30
CA GLU A 59 -12.21 -1.36 12.68
C GLU A 59 -11.10 -2.41 12.75
N VAL A 60 -11.10 -3.34 11.79
CA VAL A 60 -10.01 -4.30 11.63
C VAL A 60 -8.89 -3.72 10.78
N VAL A 61 -7.68 -3.72 11.31
CA VAL A 61 -6.45 -3.26 10.65
C VAL A 61 -5.52 -4.45 10.41
N ILE A 62 -5.08 -4.62 9.17
CA ILE A 62 -4.01 -5.56 8.81
C ILE A 62 -2.77 -4.75 8.45
N ASP A 63 -1.76 -4.78 9.31
CA ASP A 63 -0.43 -4.21 9.04
C ASP A 63 0.33 -5.12 8.07
N THR A 64 0.75 -4.56 6.94
CA THR A 64 1.42 -5.27 5.85
C THR A 64 2.92 -4.99 5.77
N ASP A 65 3.50 -4.21 6.70
CA ASP A 65 4.92 -3.82 6.63
C ASP A 65 5.89 -5.00 6.76
N ARG A 66 5.44 -6.05 7.44
CA ARG A 66 6.19 -7.28 7.71
C ARG A 66 5.56 -8.51 7.07
N LEU A 67 4.57 -8.31 6.22
CA LEU A 67 3.89 -9.41 5.52
C LEU A 67 4.31 -9.42 4.06
N THR A 68 4.58 -10.62 3.57
CA THR A 68 4.57 -10.92 2.13
C THR A 68 3.15 -10.78 1.58
N VAL A 69 3.03 -10.81 0.25
CA VAL A 69 1.71 -10.78 -0.43
C VAL A 69 0.88 -12.00 -0.02
N ASP A 70 1.47 -13.19 0.07
CA ASP A 70 0.77 -14.41 0.46
C ASP A 70 0.31 -14.37 1.92
N GLU A 71 1.17 -13.92 2.84
CA GLU A 71 0.78 -13.75 4.25
C GLU A 71 -0.31 -12.70 4.41
N THR A 72 -0.27 -11.63 3.64
CA THR A 72 -1.33 -10.62 3.60
C THR A 72 -2.64 -11.24 3.12
N ALA A 73 -2.61 -12.04 2.05
CA ALA A 73 -3.79 -12.72 1.53
C ALA A 73 -4.39 -13.70 2.55
N VAL A 74 -3.54 -14.45 3.27
CA VAL A 74 -3.98 -15.33 4.37
C VAL A 74 -4.60 -14.53 5.51
N ALA A 75 -3.99 -13.42 5.91
CA ALA A 75 -4.54 -12.54 6.96
C ALA A 75 -5.91 -11.97 6.57
N VAL A 76 -6.07 -11.55 5.32
CA VAL A 76 -7.35 -11.09 4.77
C VAL A 76 -8.39 -12.20 4.80
N ARG A 77 -8.06 -13.41 4.32
CA ARG A 77 -8.97 -14.57 4.31
C ARG A 77 -9.46 -14.94 5.70
N ARG A 78 -8.54 -15.01 6.67
CA ARG A 78 -8.86 -15.23 8.09
C ARG A 78 -9.87 -14.21 8.62
N GLN A 79 -9.74 -12.95 8.22
CA GLN A 79 -10.63 -11.91 8.69
C GLN A 79 -12.04 -11.97 8.08
N ILE A 80 -12.16 -12.45 6.84
CA ILE A 80 -13.45 -12.57 6.13
C ILE A 80 -14.09 -13.96 6.28
N GLY A 81 -13.48 -14.86 7.06
CA GLY A 81 -13.99 -16.21 7.32
C GLY A 81 -13.89 -17.17 6.12
N GLN A 82 -12.90 -16.95 5.25
CA GLN A 82 -12.60 -17.80 4.08
C GLN A 82 -11.29 -18.58 4.24
#